data_AF-A0A8H3GAT2-F1
#
_entry.id   AF-A0A8H3GAT2-F1
#
_cell.length_a   1.000
_cell.length_b   1.000
_cell.length_c   1.000
_cell.angle_alpha   90.00
_cell.angle_beta   90.00
_cell.angle_gamma   90.00
#
_symmetry.space_group_name_H-M   'P 1'
#
loop_
_entity.id
_entity.type
_entity.pdbx_description
1 polymer ?
#
loop_
_entity_poly.entity_id
_entity_poly.type
_entity_poly.pdbx_seq_one_letter_code
_entity_poly.pdbx_strand_id
1 'polypeptide(L)'
;MALSFIPRCSYCDVSGSDSKLFPCQACKVVSYCGRDHQVAHRENHKHACNAIKKSQQTLDREETKLRSHPGDFMTPPNLFEEQAGHFWGILETRGYMRARYALVDALLKIKTHAAVEAARVHVMDILRLCRSDNMGVRDLVPALDLRLGRDQECYDFCKWWATTGQEGDYDWGNMDNPYLDVKNADVFEPPLEDFLSQYSSLSHSAAITLLKIRLLMDVRALQNSSMIGSKVPQEILDSVRGQLVSGSVISDNQSIMNAKDQAPLIEKLEVQVQNLYTAVKNSNKHFWPALLNPGKHLTARSEAYSRGSSAQMQVVLQYSFDAWMETPGAVDVIKELVRNNS
;
A
#
# COMPACT_ATOMS: atom_id res chain seq x y z
N MET A 1 -11.85 8.52 6.57
CA MET A 1 -11.83 9.59 5.54
C MET A 1 -10.83 9.14 4.51
N ALA A 2 -11.20 9.08 3.23
CA ALA A 2 -10.28 8.63 2.17
C ALA A 2 -9.05 9.56 2.10
N LEU A 3 -7.89 9.00 1.74
CA LEU A 3 -6.70 9.80 1.53
C LEU A 3 -6.93 10.74 0.34
N SER A 4 -6.82 12.06 0.56
CA SER A 4 -7.00 13.03 -0.52
C SER A 4 -5.78 13.01 -1.44
N PHE A 5 -5.99 12.68 -2.72
CA PHE A 5 -4.98 12.80 -3.79
C PHE A 5 -4.55 14.24 -4.01
N ILE A 6 -5.48 15.18 -3.83
CA ILE A 6 -5.17 16.61 -3.90
C ILE A 6 -4.58 17.04 -2.56
N PRO A 7 -3.39 17.67 -2.53
CA PRO A 7 -2.83 18.20 -1.31
C PRO A 7 -3.81 19.15 -0.62
N ARG A 8 -4.00 19.01 0.69
CA ARG A 8 -4.87 19.89 1.49
C ARG A 8 -4.09 20.55 2.61
N CYS A 9 -4.56 21.71 3.05
CA CYS A 9 -4.02 22.36 4.23
C CYS A 9 -4.31 21.50 5.47
N SER A 10 -3.28 21.10 6.22
CA SER A 10 -3.44 20.26 7.42
C SER A 10 -4.09 20.96 8.62
N TYR A 11 -4.57 22.19 8.45
CA TYR A 11 -5.29 22.96 9.49
C TYR A 11 -6.74 23.26 9.09
N CYS A 12 -6.95 23.89 7.93
CA CYS A 12 -8.28 24.31 7.47
C CYS A 12 -8.89 23.42 6.38
N ASP A 13 -8.20 22.37 5.97
CA ASP A 13 -8.61 21.40 4.92
C ASP A 13 -8.86 21.99 3.52
N VAL A 14 -8.50 23.26 3.29
CA VAL A 14 -8.59 23.88 1.96
C VAL A 14 -7.70 23.14 0.97
N SER A 15 -8.25 22.88 -0.21
CA SER A 15 -7.58 22.19 -1.31
C SER A 15 -6.46 23.02 -1.93
N GLY A 16 -5.40 22.33 -2.38
CA GLY A 16 -4.33 22.90 -3.19
C GLY A 16 -4.77 23.33 -4.58
N SER A 17 -5.95 22.88 -5.05
CA SER A 17 -6.60 23.42 -6.26
C SER A 17 -7.08 24.86 -6.06
N ASP A 18 -7.49 25.19 -4.83
CA ASP A 18 -8.18 26.44 -4.52
C ASP A 18 -7.23 27.48 -3.92
N SER A 19 -6.10 27.04 -3.37
CA SER A 19 -5.08 27.90 -2.80
C SER A 19 -3.69 27.32 -2.93
N LYS A 20 -2.69 28.20 -3.07
CA LYS A 20 -1.28 27.77 -3.03
C LYS A 20 -0.93 27.26 -1.63
N LEU A 21 -0.49 26.01 -1.56
CA LEU A 21 -0.03 25.41 -0.31
C LEU A 21 1.50 25.38 -0.23
N PHE A 22 2.02 25.59 0.97
CA PHE A 22 3.43 25.56 1.30
C PHE A 22 3.73 24.33 2.17
N PRO A 23 4.65 23.44 1.75
CA PRO A 23 5.01 22.29 2.55
C PRO A 23 5.79 22.73 3.79
N CYS A 24 5.63 21.98 4.89
CA CYS A 24 6.48 22.10 6.06
C CYS A 24 7.93 21.83 5.67
N GLN A 25 8.82 22.79 5.87
CA GLN A 25 10.22 22.67 5.44
C GLN A 25 10.99 21.57 6.20
N ALA A 26 10.52 21.16 7.37
CA ALA A 26 11.17 20.14 8.19
C ALA A 26 10.82 18.71 7.75
N CYS A 27 9.54 18.38 7.59
CA CYS A 27 9.12 17.01 7.23
C CYS A 27 8.70 16.85 5.76
N LYS A 28 8.38 17.94 5.05
CA LYS A 28 7.95 18.01 3.65
C LYS A 28 6.66 17.24 3.28
N VAL A 29 6.00 16.59 4.25
CA VAL A 29 4.84 15.72 4.00
C VAL A 29 3.51 16.28 4.55
N VAL A 30 3.52 17.50 5.08
CA VAL A 30 2.31 18.26 5.41
C VAL A 30 2.39 19.64 4.79
N SER A 31 1.24 20.23 4.46
CA SER A 31 1.17 21.49 3.73
C SER A 31 0.19 22.46 4.37
N TYR A 32 0.42 23.76 4.20
CA TYR A 32 -0.37 24.83 4.80
C TYR A 32 -0.62 25.96 3.82
N CYS A 33 -1.75 26.66 3.93
CA CYS A 33 -2.00 27.90 3.16
C CYS A 33 -0.99 29.01 3.50
N GLY A 34 -0.44 29.00 4.71
CA GLY A 34 0.52 30.00 5.16
C GLY A 34 1.05 29.72 6.56
N ARG A 35 1.86 30.66 7.06
CA ARG A 35 2.54 30.54 8.36
C ARG A 35 1.58 30.44 9.54
N ASP A 36 0.45 31.15 9.50
CA ASP A 36 -0.51 31.16 10.60
C ASP A 36 -1.12 29.78 10.85
N HIS A 37 -1.52 29.08 9.78
CA HIS A 37 -2.02 27.70 9.86
C HIS A 37 -0.93 26.72 10.31
N GLN A 38 0.32 26.94 9.90
CA GLN A 38 1.45 26.12 10.37
C GLN A 38 1.68 26.30 11.88
N VAL A 39 1.58 27.53 12.39
CA VAL A 39 1.72 27.83 13.83
C VAL A 39 0.55 27.24 14.60
N ALA A 40 -0.68 27.39 14.11
CA ALA A 40 -1.88 26.86 14.75
C ALA A 40 -1.88 25.31 14.82
N HIS A 41 -1.38 24.64 13.78
CA HIS A 41 -1.28 23.17 13.75
C HIS A 41 -0.03 22.63 14.49
N ARG A 42 0.87 23.50 14.97
CA ARG A 42 2.19 23.10 15.49
C ARG A 42 2.09 22.08 16.62
N GLU A 43 1.22 22.27 17.60
CA GLU A 43 1.14 21.36 18.76
C GLU A 43 0.75 19.94 18.35
N ASN A 44 -0.16 19.78 17.38
CA ASN A 44 -0.58 18.47 16.87
C ASN A 44 0.48 17.84 15.93
N HIS A 45 1.24 18.66 15.22
CA HIS A 45 2.20 18.19 14.20
C HIS A 45 3.62 17.96 14.73
N LYS A 46 4.06 18.74 15.71
CA LYS A 46 5.48 18.88 16.13
C LYS A 46 6.13 17.54 16.48
N HIS A 47 5.44 16.66 17.20
CA HIS A 47 6.00 15.37 17.60
C HIS A 47 6.31 14.48 16.40
N ALA A 48 5.35 14.31 15.48
CA ALA A 48 5.55 13.53 14.26
C ALA A 48 6.59 14.18 13.34
N CYS A 49 6.55 15.51 13.20
CA CYS A 49 7.52 16.27 12.43
C CYS A 49 8.96 16.06 12.91
N ASN A 50 9.17 16.13 14.23
CA ASN A 50 10.49 15.94 14.83
C ASN A 50 10.97 14.49 14.69
N ALA A 51 10.06 13.51 14.77
CA ALA A 51 10.39 12.12 14.54
C ALA A 51 10.91 11.90 13.11
N ILE A 52 10.20 12.42 12.10
CA ILE A 52 10.63 12.35 10.68
C ILE A 52 12.00 13.03 10.51
N LYS A 53 12.15 14.26 11.02
CA LYS A 53 13.42 14.99 10.93
C LYS A 53 14.58 14.21 11.56
N LYS A 54 14.36 13.60 12.72
CA LYS A 54 15.38 12.80 13.40
C LYS A 54 15.71 11.53 12.62
N SER A 55 14.72 10.79 12.12
CA SER A 55 14.94 9.59 11.31
C SER A 55 15.68 9.91 10.02
N GLN A 56 15.34 11.01 9.34
CA GLN A 56 16.06 11.48 8.14
C GLN A 56 17.53 11.80 8.48
N GLN A 57 17.79 12.54 9.55
CA GLN A 57 19.16 12.83 9.97
C GLN A 57 19.98 11.59 10.29
N THR A 58 19.36 10.55 10.89
CA THR A 58 20.02 9.27 11.11
C THR A 58 20.33 8.58 9.78
N LEU A 59 19.37 8.55 8.85
CA LEU A 59 19.55 7.98 7.52
C LEU A 59 20.70 8.67 6.77
N ASP A 60 20.72 10.01 6.75
CA ASP A 60 21.76 10.80 6.07
C ASP A 60 23.16 10.53 6.66
N ARG A 61 23.26 10.33 7.97
CA ARG A 61 24.53 9.99 8.64
C ARG A 61 25.01 8.60 8.27
N GLU A 62 24.12 7.61 8.29
CA GLU A 62 24.47 6.25 7.88
C GLU A 62 24.84 6.21 6.40
N GLU A 63 24.13 6.94 5.53
CA GLU A 63 24.47 7.05 4.12
C GLU A 63 25.85 7.68 3.92
N THR A 64 26.10 8.82 4.58
CA THR A 64 27.40 9.51 4.50
C THR A 64 28.53 8.59 4.95
N LYS A 65 28.34 7.88 6.07
CA LYS A 65 29.30 6.90 6.57
C LYS A 65 29.61 5.84 5.52
N LEU A 66 28.59 5.21 4.92
CA LEU A 66 28.77 4.17 3.90
C LEU A 66 29.41 4.71 2.61
N ARG A 67 29.02 5.90 2.16
CA ARG A 67 29.62 6.54 0.97
C ARG A 67 31.08 6.94 1.18
N SER A 68 31.44 7.31 2.42
CA SER A 68 32.81 7.68 2.78
C SER A 68 33.72 6.48 3.09
N HIS A 69 33.18 5.25 3.11
CA HIS A 69 33.94 4.08 3.47
C HIS A 69 34.94 3.74 2.37
N PRO A 70 36.26 3.69 2.65
CA PRO A 70 37.27 3.43 1.63
C PRO A 70 37.31 1.98 1.11
N GLY A 71 36.44 1.11 1.65
CA GLY A 71 36.55 -0.34 1.52
C GLY A 71 37.61 -0.96 2.44
N ASP A 72 37.39 -2.19 2.85
CA ASP A 72 38.33 -3.06 3.56
C ASP A 72 38.03 -4.54 3.28
N PHE A 73 38.65 -5.46 4.03
CA PHE A 73 38.49 -6.90 3.84
C PHE A 73 37.05 -7.40 4.07
N MET A 74 36.29 -6.74 4.95
CA MET A 74 34.92 -7.14 5.31
C MET A 74 33.86 -6.33 4.54
N THR A 75 34.19 -5.10 4.15
CA THR A 75 33.26 -4.17 3.52
C THR A 75 33.84 -3.63 2.21
N PRO A 76 33.29 -3.98 1.04
CA PRO A 76 33.79 -3.42 -0.22
C PRO A 76 33.52 -1.91 -0.34
N PRO A 77 34.27 -1.18 -1.20
CA PRO A 77 33.97 0.21 -1.52
C PRO A 77 32.70 0.33 -2.39
N ASN A 78 32.24 1.56 -2.66
CA ASN A 78 31.14 1.87 -3.59
C ASN A 78 29.85 1.05 -3.35
N LEU A 79 29.49 0.88 -2.07
CA LEU A 79 28.45 -0.06 -1.64
C LEU A 79 27.13 0.13 -2.41
N PHE A 80 26.64 1.36 -2.56
CA PHE A 80 25.32 1.63 -3.16
C PHE A 80 25.23 1.27 -4.64
N GLU A 81 26.35 1.41 -5.35
CA GLU A 81 26.45 1.24 -6.79
C GLU A 81 26.79 -0.22 -7.15
N GLU A 82 27.66 -0.88 -6.37
CA GLU A 82 28.22 -2.20 -6.71
C GLU A 82 27.64 -3.35 -5.88
N GLN A 83 27.00 -3.08 -4.74
CA GLN A 83 26.54 -4.13 -3.81
C GLN A 83 25.02 -4.22 -3.68
N ALA A 84 24.27 -3.52 -4.53
CA ALA A 84 22.82 -3.71 -4.59
C ALA A 84 22.49 -5.19 -4.91
N GLY A 85 21.49 -5.76 -4.25
CA GLY A 85 21.22 -7.21 -4.24
C GLY A 85 21.92 -7.94 -3.09
N HIS A 86 23.10 -7.48 -2.68
CA HIS A 86 23.90 -8.09 -1.61
C HIS A 86 23.97 -7.29 -0.31
N PHE A 87 23.33 -6.11 -0.25
CA PHE A 87 23.43 -5.18 0.89
C PHE A 87 23.29 -5.87 2.24
N TRP A 88 22.24 -6.69 2.43
CA TRP A 88 21.96 -7.32 3.73
C TRP A 88 23.06 -8.27 4.23
N GLY A 89 23.81 -8.86 3.30
CA GLY A 89 24.96 -9.72 3.61
C GLY A 89 26.12 -8.93 4.25
N ILE A 90 26.23 -7.64 3.94
CA ILE A 90 27.28 -6.75 4.44
C ILE A 90 26.83 -6.12 5.76
N LEU A 91 27.55 -6.40 6.85
CA LEU A 91 27.14 -6.04 8.21
C LEU A 91 26.98 -4.53 8.39
N GLU A 92 27.88 -3.76 7.79
CA GLU A 92 27.99 -2.31 7.89
C GLU A 92 26.77 -1.61 7.31
N THR A 93 26.15 -2.18 6.27
CA THR A 93 24.99 -1.56 5.60
C THR A 93 23.69 -1.72 6.38
N ARG A 94 23.63 -2.65 7.35
CA ARG A 94 22.40 -2.93 8.10
C ARG A 94 21.95 -1.74 8.95
N GLY A 95 22.89 -0.88 9.38
CA GLY A 95 22.58 0.38 10.06
C GLY A 95 21.74 1.30 9.18
N TYR A 96 22.20 1.52 7.94
CA TYR A 96 21.48 2.29 6.92
C TYR A 96 20.09 1.71 6.60
N MET A 97 19.99 0.40 6.37
CA MET A 97 18.72 -0.26 6.02
C MET A 97 17.67 -0.08 7.13
N ARG A 98 18.08 -0.26 8.39
CA ARG A 98 17.21 -0.02 9.56
C ARG A 98 16.87 1.46 9.74
N ALA A 99 17.82 2.37 9.50
CA ALA A 99 17.55 3.81 9.57
C ALA A 99 16.53 4.24 8.51
N ARG A 100 16.62 3.69 7.29
CA ARG A 100 15.66 3.94 6.21
C ARG A 100 14.27 3.42 6.56
N TYR A 101 14.17 2.23 7.13
CA TYR A 101 12.87 1.70 7.62
C TYR A 101 12.30 2.53 8.79
N ALA A 102 13.15 2.98 9.73
CA ALA A 102 12.71 3.86 10.82
C ALA A 102 12.18 5.22 10.32
N LEU A 103 12.62 5.67 9.14
CA LEU A 103 12.03 6.82 8.46
C LEU A 103 10.65 6.49 7.88
N VAL A 104 10.47 5.32 7.24
CA VAL A 104 9.16 4.81 6.80
C VAL A 104 8.15 4.80 7.96
N ASP A 105 8.53 4.22 9.10
CA ASP A 105 7.70 4.18 10.31
C ASP A 105 7.32 5.58 10.83
N ALA A 106 8.24 6.55 10.71
CA ALA A 106 7.98 7.93 11.12
C ALA A 106 7.04 8.66 10.15
N LEU A 107 7.21 8.42 8.84
CA LEU A 107 6.38 8.98 7.77
C LEU A 107 4.93 8.48 7.89
N LEU A 108 4.72 7.18 8.06
CA LEU A 108 3.39 6.56 8.10
C LEU A 108 2.54 6.93 9.34
N LYS A 109 3.13 7.62 10.32
CA LYS A 109 2.39 8.27 11.41
C LYS A 109 1.60 9.50 10.93
N ILE A 110 1.98 10.08 9.81
CA ILE A 110 1.27 11.18 9.15
C ILE A 110 0.40 10.59 8.03
N LYS A 111 -0.91 10.85 8.10
CA LYS A 111 -1.91 10.29 7.16
C LYS A 111 -2.16 11.24 5.99
N THR A 112 -1.11 11.56 5.23
CA THR A 112 -1.19 12.40 4.03
C THR A 112 -0.66 11.63 2.82
N HIS A 113 -1.19 11.94 1.63
CA HIS A 113 -0.72 11.34 0.38
C HIS A 113 0.80 11.48 0.21
N ALA A 114 1.35 12.67 0.51
CA ALA A 114 2.78 12.92 0.45
C ALA A 114 3.61 12.03 1.40
N ALA A 115 3.09 11.73 2.60
CA ALA A 115 3.77 10.84 3.54
C ALA A 115 3.77 9.39 3.06
N VAL A 116 2.64 8.91 2.53
CA VAL A 116 2.50 7.55 1.99
C VAL A 116 3.38 7.37 0.75
N GLU A 117 3.41 8.35 -0.16
CA GLU A 117 4.27 8.35 -1.34
C GLU A 117 5.75 8.32 -0.96
N ALA A 118 6.18 9.19 -0.01
CA ALA A 118 7.56 9.19 0.47
C ALA A 118 7.94 7.86 1.15
N ALA A 119 7.05 7.29 1.97
CA ALA A 119 7.25 6.00 2.60
C ALA A 119 7.43 4.89 1.56
N ARG A 120 6.59 4.86 0.53
CA ARG A 120 6.69 3.92 -0.58
C ARG A 120 8.04 4.01 -1.28
N VAL A 121 8.51 5.20 -1.61
CA VAL A 121 9.83 5.41 -2.23
C VAL A 121 10.94 4.76 -1.40
N HIS A 122 10.92 4.96 -0.08
CA HIS A 122 11.92 4.36 0.80
C HIS A 122 11.80 2.84 0.88
N VAL A 123 10.59 2.28 0.96
CA VAL A 123 10.38 0.81 0.95
C VAL A 123 10.87 0.20 -0.36
N MET A 124 10.56 0.81 -1.50
CA MET A 124 11.02 0.33 -2.80
C MET A 124 12.54 0.37 -2.95
N ASP A 125 13.21 1.38 -2.38
CA ASP A 125 14.67 1.44 -2.39
C ASP A 125 15.31 0.39 -1.44
N ILE A 126 14.67 0.09 -0.29
CA ILE A 126 15.08 -1.04 0.56
C ILE A 126 15.03 -2.35 -0.23
N LEU A 127 13.94 -2.58 -0.97
CA LEU A 127 13.78 -3.76 -1.83
C LEU A 127 14.79 -3.79 -2.99
N ARG A 128 15.08 -2.64 -3.62
CA ARG A 128 16.13 -2.55 -4.66
C ARG A 128 17.49 -2.96 -4.13
N LEU A 129 17.83 -2.53 -2.91
CA LEU A 129 19.12 -2.84 -2.28
C LEU A 129 19.18 -4.30 -1.79
N CYS A 130 18.05 -4.86 -1.37
CA CYS A 130 17.94 -6.23 -0.87
C CYS A 130 16.69 -6.90 -1.47
N ARG A 131 16.83 -7.46 -2.67
CA ARG A 131 15.70 -8.07 -3.40
C ARG A 131 15.13 -9.29 -2.67
N SER A 132 15.95 -10.01 -1.92
CA SER A 132 15.56 -11.13 -1.03
C SER A 132 14.69 -10.71 0.16
N ASP A 133 14.48 -9.40 0.35
CA ASP A 133 13.62 -8.80 1.37
C ASP A 133 13.85 -9.36 2.79
N ASN A 134 15.10 -9.38 3.24
CA ASN A 134 15.43 -9.89 4.57
C ASN A 134 14.82 -9.09 5.73
N MET A 135 14.32 -7.87 5.47
CA MET A 135 13.61 -7.06 6.45
C MET A 135 12.09 -7.25 6.42
N GLY A 136 11.56 -7.98 5.44
CA GLY A 136 10.12 -8.23 5.29
C GLY A 136 9.31 -6.99 4.93
N VAL A 137 9.90 -6.01 4.24
CA VAL A 137 9.23 -4.75 3.91
C VAL A 137 8.28 -4.88 2.71
N ARG A 138 8.35 -5.97 1.93
CA ARG A 138 7.43 -6.20 0.80
C ARG A 138 5.97 -6.23 1.24
N ASP A 139 5.71 -6.69 2.46
CA ASP A 139 4.36 -6.80 3.03
C ASP A 139 3.67 -5.43 3.23
N LEU A 140 4.42 -4.33 3.23
CA LEU A 140 3.87 -2.97 3.30
C LEU A 140 3.43 -2.45 1.93
N VAL A 141 4.12 -2.83 0.85
CA VAL A 141 3.98 -2.21 -0.48
C VAL A 141 2.54 -2.23 -0.99
N PRO A 142 1.80 -3.37 -0.97
CA PRO A 142 0.45 -3.42 -1.49
C PRO A 142 -0.50 -2.45 -0.79
N ALA A 143 -0.40 -2.35 0.54
CA ALA A 143 -1.23 -1.43 1.30
C ALA A 143 -0.90 0.04 0.97
N LEU A 144 0.39 0.38 0.79
CA LEU A 144 0.79 1.73 0.38
C LEU A 144 0.27 2.06 -1.02
N ASP A 145 0.38 1.14 -1.97
CA ASP A 145 -0.13 1.32 -3.34
C ASP A 145 -1.64 1.55 -3.36
N LEU A 146 -2.41 0.74 -2.62
CA LEU A 146 -3.85 0.93 -2.49
C LEU A 146 -4.21 2.30 -1.87
N ARG A 147 -3.45 2.78 -0.88
CA ARG A 147 -3.67 4.12 -0.31
C ARG A 147 -3.36 5.24 -1.30
N LEU A 148 -2.46 5.00 -2.25
CA LEU A 148 -2.09 5.91 -3.33
C LEU A 148 -2.93 5.69 -4.60
N GLY A 149 -4.00 4.89 -4.55
CA GLY A 149 -4.85 4.61 -5.71
C GLY A 149 -4.12 3.92 -6.87
N ARG A 150 -2.94 3.34 -6.61
CA ARG A 150 -2.09 2.63 -7.57
C ARG A 150 -2.52 1.17 -7.64
N ASP A 151 -3.79 0.95 -7.96
CA ASP A 151 -4.42 -0.37 -7.89
C ASP A 151 -3.75 -1.34 -8.88
N GLN A 152 -3.42 -0.89 -10.10
CA GLN A 152 -2.73 -1.73 -11.09
C GLN A 152 -1.33 -2.13 -10.60
N GLU A 153 -0.54 -1.19 -10.08
CA GLU A 153 0.80 -1.47 -9.58
C GLU A 153 0.78 -2.35 -8.32
N CYS A 154 -0.22 -2.20 -7.45
CA CYS A 154 -0.46 -3.11 -6.34
C CYS A 154 -0.62 -4.55 -6.85
N TYR A 155 -1.46 -4.76 -7.87
CA TYR A 155 -1.70 -6.08 -8.42
C TYR A 155 -0.45 -6.65 -9.09
N ASP A 156 0.22 -5.86 -9.94
CA ASP A 156 1.44 -6.25 -10.64
C ASP A 156 2.55 -6.66 -9.66
N PHE A 157 2.74 -5.89 -8.58
CA PHE A 157 3.71 -6.19 -7.52
C PHE A 157 3.39 -7.51 -6.84
N CYS A 158 2.15 -7.69 -6.37
CA CYS A 158 1.72 -8.94 -5.72
C CYS A 158 1.85 -10.14 -6.65
N LYS A 159 1.48 -9.98 -7.93
CA LYS A 159 1.56 -11.03 -8.94
C LYS A 159 3.00 -11.48 -9.15
N TRP A 160 3.94 -10.56 -9.33
CA TRP A 160 5.36 -10.91 -9.48
C TRP A 160 5.87 -11.74 -8.31
N TRP A 161 5.53 -11.36 -7.07
CA TRP A 161 5.92 -12.12 -5.88
C TRP A 161 5.22 -13.47 -5.76
N ALA A 162 4.00 -13.61 -6.27
CA ALA A 162 3.24 -14.85 -6.29
C ALA A 162 3.61 -15.79 -7.45
N THR A 163 4.38 -15.30 -8.44
CA THR A 163 4.88 -16.10 -9.57
C THR A 163 6.40 -16.21 -9.52
N THR A 164 7.13 -15.29 -10.17
CA THR A 164 8.58 -15.32 -10.32
C THR A 164 9.29 -15.29 -8.97
N GLY A 165 8.76 -14.53 -8.00
CA GLY A 165 9.30 -14.50 -6.65
C GLY A 165 9.16 -15.81 -5.85
N GLN A 166 8.41 -16.79 -6.35
CA GLN A 166 8.30 -18.14 -5.78
C GLN A 166 9.24 -19.16 -6.46
N GLU A 167 9.97 -18.77 -7.51
CA GLU A 167 10.94 -19.65 -8.17
C GLU A 167 12.09 -19.97 -7.21
N GLY A 168 12.29 -21.26 -6.92
CA GLY A 168 13.25 -21.71 -5.91
C GLY A 168 14.72 -21.47 -6.28
N ASP A 169 15.01 -21.26 -7.56
CA ASP A 169 16.33 -20.99 -8.13
C ASP A 169 16.55 -19.52 -8.51
N TYR A 170 15.63 -18.62 -8.16
CA TYR A 170 15.79 -17.20 -8.41
C TYR A 170 17.00 -16.62 -7.65
N ASP A 171 17.99 -16.12 -8.40
CA ASP A 171 19.15 -15.45 -7.82
C ASP A 171 18.82 -14.00 -7.45
N TRP A 172 18.56 -13.78 -6.16
CA TRP A 172 18.24 -12.48 -5.57
C TRP A 172 19.40 -11.48 -5.60
N GLY A 173 20.64 -11.94 -5.74
CA GLY A 173 21.83 -11.10 -5.80
C GLY A 173 22.12 -10.60 -7.22
N ASN A 174 21.69 -11.34 -8.23
CA ASN A 174 21.88 -10.96 -9.62
C ASN A 174 20.94 -9.81 -10.03
N MET A 175 21.51 -8.62 -10.16
CA MET A 175 20.76 -7.41 -10.50
C MET A 175 20.28 -7.35 -11.96
N ASP A 176 20.84 -8.19 -12.85
CA ASP A 176 20.42 -8.28 -14.25
C ASP A 176 19.16 -9.13 -14.44
N ASN A 177 18.81 -9.97 -13.45
CA ASN A 177 17.58 -10.74 -13.49
C ASN A 177 16.35 -9.82 -13.47
N PRO A 178 15.28 -10.15 -14.23
CA PRO A 178 14.02 -9.42 -14.16
C PRO A 178 13.49 -9.35 -12.73
N TYR A 179 13.09 -8.16 -12.30
CA TYR A 179 12.63 -7.90 -10.94
C TYR A 179 11.47 -6.90 -10.94
N LEU A 180 10.32 -7.32 -10.41
CA LEU A 180 9.08 -6.52 -10.39
C LEU A 180 8.71 -5.99 -11.78
N ASP A 181 8.95 -6.80 -12.80
CA ASP A 181 8.81 -6.51 -14.23
C ASP A 181 7.43 -6.84 -14.79
N VAL A 182 6.54 -7.44 -13.99
CA VAL A 182 5.11 -7.54 -14.32
C VAL A 182 4.55 -6.12 -14.43
N LYS A 183 3.85 -5.85 -15.56
CA LYS A 183 3.17 -4.59 -15.85
C LYS A 183 1.84 -4.85 -16.53
N ASN A 184 0.81 -4.11 -16.14
CA ASN A 184 -0.52 -4.16 -16.74
C ASN A 184 -1.10 -5.59 -16.78
N ALA A 185 -0.84 -6.39 -15.75
CA ALA A 185 -1.45 -7.71 -15.64
C ALA A 185 -2.98 -7.58 -15.53
N ASP A 186 -3.70 -8.57 -16.03
CA ASP A 186 -5.16 -8.61 -15.92
C ASP A 186 -5.57 -8.72 -14.44
N VAL A 187 -5.94 -7.58 -13.85
CA VAL A 187 -6.41 -7.51 -12.47
C VAL A 187 -7.77 -8.17 -12.26
N PHE A 188 -8.48 -8.58 -13.32
CA PHE A 188 -9.72 -9.33 -13.25
C PHE A 188 -9.52 -10.84 -13.38
N GLU A 189 -8.29 -11.33 -13.64
CA GLU A 189 -8.02 -12.76 -13.71
C GLU A 189 -8.36 -13.45 -12.38
N PRO A 190 -8.65 -14.77 -12.39
CA PRO A 190 -8.83 -15.53 -11.16
C PRO A 190 -7.66 -15.33 -10.19
N PRO A 191 -7.90 -15.21 -8.86
CA PRO A 191 -6.82 -15.11 -7.89
C PRO A 191 -5.83 -16.26 -8.07
N LEU A 192 -4.55 -15.92 -8.11
CA LEU A 192 -3.47 -16.90 -8.20
C LEU A 192 -3.54 -17.88 -7.04
N GLU A 193 -3.12 -19.13 -7.29
CA GLU A 193 -3.13 -20.19 -6.27
C GLU A 193 -2.36 -19.79 -5.01
N ASP A 194 -1.26 -19.05 -5.16
CA ASP A 194 -0.49 -18.53 -4.03
C ASP A 194 -1.38 -17.68 -3.12
N PHE A 195 -2.14 -16.69 -3.65
CA PHE A 195 -3.01 -15.85 -2.81
C PHE A 195 -4.08 -16.62 -2.05
N LEU A 196 -4.46 -17.80 -2.55
CA LEU A 196 -5.43 -18.70 -1.93
C LEU A 196 -4.79 -19.73 -0.97
N SER A 197 -3.47 -19.87 -1.01
CA SER A 197 -2.70 -20.79 -0.20
C SER A 197 -2.55 -20.31 1.25
N GLN A 198 -2.65 -21.25 2.19
CA GLN A 198 -2.33 -20.98 3.60
C GLN A 198 -0.85 -20.59 3.83
N TYR A 199 0.01 -20.88 2.86
CA TYR A 199 1.46 -20.62 2.92
C TYR A 199 1.87 -19.28 2.29
N SER A 200 0.97 -18.53 1.67
CA SER A 200 1.29 -17.22 1.08
C SER A 200 1.39 -16.09 2.11
N SER A 201 1.82 -14.91 1.66
CA SER A 201 1.82 -13.69 2.48
C SER A 201 0.39 -13.27 2.80
N LEU A 202 0.05 -13.28 4.09
CA LEU A 202 -1.23 -12.78 4.59
C LEU A 202 -1.45 -11.31 4.18
N SER A 203 -0.38 -10.51 4.13
CA SER A 203 -0.42 -9.10 3.72
C SER A 203 -0.84 -8.95 2.26
N HIS A 204 -0.27 -9.78 1.36
CA HIS A 204 -0.62 -9.77 -0.05
C HIS A 204 -2.06 -10.24 -0.26
N SER A 205 -2.47 -11.37 0.33
CA SER A 205 -3.85 -11.86 0.20
C SER A 205 -4.88 -10.85 0.73
N ALA A 206 -4.61 -10.20 1.86
CA ALA A 206 -5.49 -9.16 2.41
C ALA A 206 -5.57 -7.93 1.48
N ALA A 207 -4.46 -7.49 0.92
CA ALA A 207 -4.43 -6.37 -0.03
C ALA A 207 -5.15 -6.72 -1.35
N ILE A 208 -4.93 -7.90 -1.91
CA ILE A 208 -5.65 -8.36 -3.11
C ILE A 208 -7.15 -8.51 -2.83
N THR A 209 -7.54 -8.92 -1.62
CA THR A 209 -8.96 -8.93 -1.23
C THR A 209 -9.54 -7.51 -1.28
N LEU A 210 -8.86 -6.52 -0.70
CA LEU A 210 -9.29 -5.11 -0.75
C LEU A 210 -9.37 -4.59 -2.19
N LEU A 211 -8.36 -4.89 -3.02
CA LEU A 211 -8.35 -4.52 -4.43
C LEU A 211 -9.56 -5.08 -5.17
N LYS A 212 -9.86 -6.37 -5.02
CA LYS A 212 -11.03 -7.00 -5.67
C LYS A 212 -12.34 -6.42 -5.15
N ILE A 213 -12.42 -6.04 -3.87
CA ILE A 213 -13.58 -5.34 -3.31
C ILE A 213 -13.74 -3.95 -3.94
N ARG A 214 -12.67 -3.18 -4.13
CA ARG A 214 -12.72 -1.88 -4.82
C ARG A 214 -13.28 -2.02 -6.24
N LEU A 215 -12.76 -2.98 -7.00
CA LEU A 215 -13.25 -3.27 -8.35
C LEU A 215 -14.74 -3.67 -8.33
N LEU A 216 -15.14 -4.55 -7.41
CA LEU A 216 -16.53 -4.98 -7.27
C LEU A 216 -17.46 -3.79 -6.99
N MET A 217 -17.04 -2.88 -6.12
CA MET A 217 -17.81 -1.70 -5.76
C MET A 217 -17.95 -0.72 -6.93
N ASP A 218 -16.85 -0.45 -7.65
CA ASP A 218 -16.86 0.41 -8.85
C ASP A 218 -17.78 -0.17 -9.93
N VAL A 219 -17.68 -1.48 -10.21
CA VAL A 219 -18.51 -2.16 -11.20
C VAL A 219 -19.99 -2.18 -10.79
N ARG A 220 -20.31 -2.39 -9.50
CA ARG A 220 -21.68 -2.27 -8.99
C ARG A 220 -22.22 -0.84 -9.12
N ALA A 221 -21.40 0.18 -8.88
CA ALA A 221 -21.78 1.57 -9.08
C ALA A 221 -22.11 1.85 -10.57
N LEU A 222 -21.31 1.32 -11.49
CA LEU A 222 -21.59 1.38 -12.92
C LEU A 222 -22.92 0.69 -13.29
N GLN A 223 -23.18 -0.52 -12.78
CA GLN A 223 -24.45 -1.22 -13.01
C GLN A 223 -25.66 -0.40 -12.55
N ASN A 224 -25.58 0.15 -11.35
CA ASN A 224 -26.66 0.95 -10.77
C ASN A 224 -26.89 2.24 -11.57
N SER A 225 -25.84 2.86 -12.10
CA SER A 225 -25.96 4.04 -12.98
C SER A 225 -26.65 3.71 -14.31
N SER A 226 -26.35 2.53 -14.89
CA SER A 226 -26.99 2.08 -16.14
C SER A 226 -28.49 1.89 -15.98
N MET A 227 -28.96 1.43 -14.81
CA MET A 227 -30.40 1.30 -14.53
C MET A 227 -31.12 2.66 -14.46
N ILE A 228 -30.42 3.71 -14.05
CA ILE A 228 -30.94 5.09 -13.97
C ILE A 228 -30.88 5.78 -15.35
N GLY A 229 -29.95 5.38 -16.21
CA GLY A 229 -29.62 6.04 -17.49
C GLY A 229 -30.72 6.11 -18.53
N SER A 230 -31.82 5.38 -18.38
CA SER A 230 -33.00 5.56 -19.24
C SER A 230 -33.67 6.94 -19.11
N LYS A 231 -33.27 7.77 -18.13
CA LYS A 231 -33.91 9.05 -17.80
C LYS A 231 -33.04 10.30 -18.03
N VAL A 232 -31.79 10.15 -18.48
CA VAL A 232 -30.85 11.28 -18.65
C VAL A 232 -30.06 11.16 -19.97
N PRO A 233 -29.67 12.29 -20.58
CA PRO A 233 -28.82 12.30 -21.77
C PRO A 233 -27.50 11.53 -21.57
N GLN A 234 -27.00 10.93 -22.65
CA GLN A 234 -25.79 10.10 -22.64
C GLN A 234 -24.56 10.86 -22.10
N GLU A 235 -24.39 12.13 -22.46
CA GLU A 235 -23.26 12.95 -21.99
C GLU A 235 -23.25 13.13 -20.46
N ILE A 236 -24.43 13.29 -19.84
CA ILE A 236 -24.56 13.40 -18.39
C ILE A 236 -24.24 12.06 -17.74
N LEU A 237 -24.69 10.96 -18.34
CA LEU A 237 -24.38 9.62 -17.85
C LEU A 237 -22.88 9.32 -17.91
N ASP A 238 -22.22 9.67 -19.02
CA ASP A 238 -20.79 9.43 -19.19
C ASP A 238 -19.97 10.24 -18.17
N SER A 239 -20.34 11.51 -17.94
CA SER A 239 -19.73 12.34 -16.90
C SER A 239 -19.94 11.78 -15.49
N VAL A 240 -21.13 11.26 -15.19
CA VAL A 240 -21.43 10.66 -13.87
C VAL A 240 -20.64 9.36 -13.69
N ARG A 241 -20.58 8.49 -14.71
CA ARG A 241 -19.83 7.22 -14.67
C ARG A 241 -18.35 7.43 -14.39
N GLY A 242 -17.74 8.45 -14.99
CA GLY A 242 -16.33 8.80 -14.73
C GLY A 242 -16.07 9.27 -13.29
N GLN A 243 -17.08 9.80 -12.59
CA GLN A 243 -16.96 10.23 -11.19
C GLN A 243 -17.36 9.14 -10.18
N LEU A 244 -18.06 8.09 -10.62
CA LEU A 244 -18.54 7.01 -9.77
C LEU A 244 -17.44 6.00 -9.42
N VAL A 245 -16.47 5.82 -10.31
CA VAL A 245 -15.40 4.84 -10.14
C VAL A 245 -14.20 5.49 -9.46
N SER A 246 -13.56 4.74 -8.58
CA SER A 246 -12.55 5.27 -7.66
C SER A 246 -11.12 5.11 -8.16
N GLY A 247 -10.86 4.19 -9.10
CA GLY A 247 -9.52 3.88 -9.61
C GLY A 247 -9.40 3.85 -11.14
N SER A 248 -8.16 4.03 -11.62
CA SER A 248 -7.83 4.07 -13.05
C SER A 248 -8.11 2.76 -13.79
N VAL A 249 -8.02 1.63 -13.10
CA VAL A 249 -8.28 0.29 -13.65
C VAL A 249 -9.64 0.22 -14.38
N ILE A 250 -10.68 0.77 -13.77
CA ILE A 250 -12.02 0.77 -14.35
C ILE A 250 -12.20 1.97 -15.28
N SER A 251 -11.81 3.18 -14.85
CA SER A 251 -12.04 4.40 -15.63
C SER A 251 -11.37 4.35 -17.01
N ASP A 252 -10.21 3.72 -17.10
CA ASP A 252 -9.43 3.66 -18.35
C ASP A 252 -9.87 2.48 -19.22
N ASN A 253 -10.65 1.53 -18.67
CA ASN A 253 -11.17 0.38 -19.41
C ASN A 253 -12.49 0.73 -20.09
N GLN A 254 -12.39 1.19 -21.34
CA GLN A 254 -13.55 1.58 -22.14
C GLN A 254 -14.57 0.45 -22.37
N SER A 255 -14.14 -0.82 -22.35
CA SER A 255 -15.09 -1.92 -22.52
C SER A 255 -15.98 -2.10 -21.29
N ILE A 256 -15.41 -1.97 -20.08
CA ILE A 256 -16.16 -1.98 -18.83
C ILE A 256 -16.99 -0.70 -18.71
N MET A 257 -16.41 0.47 -18.95
CA MET A 257 -17.11 1.75 -18.84
C MET A 257 -18.33 1.86 -19.77
N ASN A 258 -18.30 1.24 -20.95
CA ASN A 258 -19.39 1.28 -21.92
C ASN A 258 -20.32 0.06 -21.86
N ALA A 259 -20.01 -0.95 -21.04
CA ALA A 259 -20.86 -2.13 -20.93
C ALA A 259 -22.21 -1.79 -20.30
N LYS A 260 -23.28 -2.21 -20.99
CA LYS A 260 -24.68 -2.00 -20.59
C LYS A 260 -25.08 -2.86 -19.40
N ASP A 261 -24.52 -4.06 -19.34
CA ASP A 261 -24.73 -5.01 -18.27
C ASP A 261 -23.39 -5.46 -17.71
N GLN A 262 -23.21 -5.22 -16.42
CA GLN A 262 -22.04 -5.58 -15.64
C GLN A 262 -22.26 -6.86 -14.83
N ALA A 263 -23.48 -7.43 -14.82
CA ALA A 263 -23.81 -8.58 -13.99
C ALA A 263 -22.81 -9.75 -14.09
N PRO A 264 -22.31 -10.13 -15.29
CA PRO A 264 -21.30 -11.20 -15.39
C PRO A 264 -19.98 -10.86 -14.70
N LEU A 265 -19.53 -9.61 -14.77
CA LEU A 265 -18.30 -9.16 -14.12
C LEU A 265 -18.48 -9.05 -12.60
N ILE A 266 -19.67 -8.61 -12.15
CA ILE A 266 -20.04 -8.58 -10.74
C ILE A 266 -20.00 -9.99 -10.16
N GLU A 267 -20.68 -10.96 -10.79
CA GLU A 267 -20.69 -12.35 -10.34
C GLU A 267 -19.27 -12.92 -10.27
N LYS A 268 -18.45 -12.67 -11.30
CA LYS A 268 -17.04 -13.06 -11.32
C LYS A 268 -16.29 -12.48 -10.12
N LEU A 269 -16.41 -11.18 -9.85
CA LEU A 269 -15.70 -10.51 -8.75
C LEU A 269 -16.21 -10.96 -7.37
N GLU A 270 -17.50 -11.22 -7.21
CA GLU A 270 -18.08 -11.76 -5.98
C GLU A 270 -17.48 -13.12 -5.62
N VAL A 271 -17.37 -14.03 -6.59
CA VAL A 271 -16.71 -15.33 -6.38
C VAL A 271 -15.24 -15.15 -5.98
N GLN A 272 -14.51 -14.25 -6.65
CA GLN A 272 -13.10 -13.98 -6.32
C GLN A 272 -12.94 -13.41 -4.91
N VAL A 273 -13.78 -12.45 -4.51
CA VAL A 273 -13.77 -11.86 -3.17
C VAL A 273 -14.09 -12.91 -2.12
N GLN A 274 -15.07 -13.79 -2.34
CA GLN A 274 -15.42 -14.86 -1.41
C GLN A 274 -14.26 -15.87 -1.24
N ASN A 275 -13.59 -16.23 -2.34
CA ASN A 275 -12.44 -17.15 -2.30
C ASN A 275 -11.27 -16.55 -1.51
N LEU A 276 -10.92 -15.28 -1.78
CA LEU A 276 -9.87 -14.56 -1.08
C LEU A 276 -10.19 -14.34 0.40
N TYR A 277 -11.44 -13.96 0.72
CA TYR A 277 -11.91 -13.84 2.08
C TYR A 277 -11.71 -15.15 2.87
N THR A 278 -12.10 -16.26 2.26
CA THR A 278 -11.96 -17.60 2.85
C THR A 278 -10.49 -17.98 3.04
N ALA A 279 -9.64 -17.70 2.05
CA ALA A 279 -8.20 -17.95 2.13
C ALA A 279 -7.54 -17.17 3.28
N VAL A 280 -7.83 -15.87 3.40
CA VAL A 280 -7.33 -15.03 4.50
C VAL A 280 -7.83 -15.55 5.86
N LYS A 281 -9.11 -15.94 5.96
CA LYS A 281 -9.69 -16.54 7.17
C LYS A 281 -8.97 -17.84 7.57
N ASN A 282 -8.67 -18.70 6.60
CA ASN A 282 -8.00 -19.97 6.83
C ASN A 282 -6.52 -19.79 7.19
N SER A 283 -5.83 -18.85 6.53
CA SER A 283 -4.45 -18.50 6.83
C SER A 283 -4.30 -17.86 8.21
N ASN A 284 -5.21 -16.97 8.58
CA ASN A 284 -5.25 -16.36 9.91
C ASN A 284 -6.66 -15.98 10.34
N LYS A 285 -7.27 -16.86 11.17
CA LYS A 285 -8.64 -16.70 11.69
C LYS A 285 -8.88 -15.41 12.49
N HIS A 286 -7.81 -14.73 12.93
CA HIS A 286 -7.91 -13.52 13.74
C HIS A 286 -8.02 -12.25 12.89
N PHE A 287 -7.68 -12.30 11.59
CA PHE A 287 -7.54 -11.11 10.76
C PHE A 287 -8.87 -10.36 10.59
N TRP A 288 -9.91 -11.02 10.07
CA TRP A 288 -11.20 -10.36 9.86
C TRP A 288 -11.85 -9.84 11.16
N PRO A 289 -11.90 -10.60 12.28
CA PRO A 289 -12.39 -10.05 13.54
C PRO A 289 -11.64 -8.80 14.01
N ALA A 290 -10.31 -8.78 13.83
CA ALA A 290 -9.49 -7.63 14.23
C ALA A 290 -9.61 -6.45 13.25
N LEU A 291 -9.87 -6.67 11.97
CA LEU A 291 -10.19 -5.60 11.04
C LEU A 291 -11.50 -4.89 11.44
N LEU A 292 -12.51 -5.65 11.84
CA LEU A 292 -13.81 -5.11 12.28
C LEU A 292 -13.73 -4.46 13.68
N ASN A 293 -12.89 -4.99 14.56
CA ASN A 293 -12.72 -4.53 15.94
C ASN A 293 -11.22 -4.42 16.29
N PRO A 294 -10.52 -3.39 15.79
CA PRO A 294 -9.06 -3.28 15.90
C PRO A 294 -8.55 -3.14 17.34
N GLY A 295 -9.22 -2.33 18.16
CA GLY A 295 -8.85 -2.11 19.57
C GLY A 295 -7.33 -1.95 19.79
N LYS A 296 -6.78 -2.71 20.74
CA LYS A 296 -5.35 -2.70 21.08
C LYS A 296 -4.44 -3.32 20.02
N HIS A 297 -4.97 -3.98 18.98
CA HIS A 297 -4.17 -4.63 17.96
C HIS A 297 -3.39 -3.63 17.09
N LEU A 298 -3.91 -2.40 16.91
CA LEU A 298 -3.24 -1.34 16.15
C LEU A 298 -2.02 -0.74 16.85
N THR A 299 -1.88 -0.96 18.15
CA THR A 299 -0.75 -0.45 18.95
C THR A 299 0.11 -1.57 19.51
N ALA A 300 -0.21 -2.82 19.20
CA ALA A 300 0.52 -3.96 19.69
C ALA A 300 1.94 -3.97 19.09
N ARG A 301 2.91 -4.33 19.92
CA ARG A 301 4.31 -4.50 19.52
C ARG A 301 4.65 -5.98 19.66
N SER A 302 4.95 -6.60 18.53
CA SER A 302 5.39 -7.98 18.45
C SER A 302 6.80 -7.98 17.86
N GLU A 303 7.77 -8.50 18.61
CA GLU A 303 9.16 -8.61 18.13
C GLU A 303 9.32 -9.74 17.12
N ALA A 304 8.46 -10.76 17.20
CA ALA A 304 8.40 -11.88 16.30
C ALA A 304 6.97 -12.41 16.21
N TYR A 305 6.69 -13.19 15.16
CA TYR A 305 5.43 -13.90 15.03
C TYR A 305 5.64 -15.24 14.32
N SER A 306 4.68 -16.13 14.50
CA SER A 306 4.52 -17.34 13.70
C SER A 306 3.32 -17.21 12.78
N ARG A 307 3.32 -17.93 11.66
CA ARG A 307 2.18 -17.97 10.73
C ARG A 307 0.89 -18.39 11.46
N GLY A 308 -0.23 -17.74 11.14
CA GLY A 308 -1.54 -17.96 11.74
C GLY A 308 -1.71 -17.39 13.15
N SER A 309 -0.66 -16.85 13.77
CA SER A 309 -0.73 -16.31 15.12
C SER A 309 -1.44 -14.96 15.20
N SER A 310 -1.91 -14.59 16.40
CA SER A 310 -2.42 -13.24 16.66
C SER A 310 -1.34 -12.17 16.47
N ALA A 311 -0.07 -12.48 16.73
CA ALA A 311 1.05 -11.56 16.51
C ALA A 311 1.25 -11.26 15.01
N GLN A 312 1.14 -12.27 14.14
CA GLN A 312 1.18 -12.05 12.68
C GLN A 312 0.03 -11.15 12.25
N MET A 313 -1.19 -11.45 12.71
CA MET A 313 -2.35 -10.64 12.41
C MET A 313 -2.12 -9.17 12.82
N GLN A 314 -1.59 -8.91 14.01
CA GLN A 314 -1.37 -7.54 14.49
C GLN A 314 -0.42 -6.75 13.60
N VAL A 315 0.63 -7.39 13.07
CA VAL A 315 1.56 -6.77 12.13
C VAL A 315 0.85 -6.45 10.81
N VAL A 316 0.19 -7.45 10.21
CA VAL A 316 -0.49 -7.27 8.92
C VAL A 316 -1.65 -6.27 9.01
N LEU A 317 -2.39 -6.28 10.12
CA LEU A 317 -3.42 -5.30 10.40
C LEU A 317 -2.83 -3.89 10.45
N GLN A 318 -1.74 -3.67 11.20
CA GLN A 318 -1.10 -2.35 11.27
C GLN A 318 -0.62 -1.85 9.91
N TYR A 319 -0.14 -2.73 9.02
CA TYR A 319 0.30 -2.35 7.67
C TYR A 319 -0.86 -1.94 6.76
N SER A 320 -1.99 -2.64 6.86
CA SER A 320 -3.09 -2.52 5.89
C SER A 320 -4.31 -1.75 6.38
N PHE A 321 -4.45 -1.51 7.69
CA PHE A 321 -5.67 -0.96 8.30
C PHE A 321 -6.10 0.37 7.69
N ASP A 322 -5.16 1.29 7.48
CA ASP A 322 -5.47 2.58 6.87
C ASP A 322 -6.02 2.41 5.46
N ALA A 323 -5.50 1.48 4.65
CA ALA A 323 -5.99 1.24 3.29
C ALA A 323 -7.46 0.79 3.30
N TRP A 324 -7.84 -0.06 4.25
CA TRP A 324 -9.23 -0.48 4.44
C TRP A 324 -10.13 0.68 4.90
N MET A 325 -9.68 1.46 5.87
CA MET A 325 -10.46 2.59 6.41
C MET A 325 -10.56 3.79 5.47
N GLU A 326 -9.58 3.94 4.57
CA GLU A 326 -9.54 4.95 3.51
C GLU A 326 -10.35 4.51 2.28
N THR A 327 -10.84 3.26 2.23
CA THR A 327 -11.72 2.75 1.17
C THR A 327 -13.18 2.70 1.67
N PRO A 328 -14.04 3.69 1.33
CA PRO A 328 -15.42 3.70 1.78
C PRO A 328 -16.16 2.42 1.41
N GLY A 329 -16.93 1.85 2.34
CA GLY A 329 -17.75 0.64 2.13
C GLY A 329 -17.01 -0.70 2.11
N ALA A 330 -15.68 -0.72 1.97
CA ALA A 330 -14.92 -1.99 1.93
C ALA A 330 -15.07 -2.81 3.22
N VAL A 331 -15.05 -2.15 4.38
CA VAL A 331 -15.26 -2.81 5.68
C VAL A 331 -16.69 -3.37 5.81
N ASP A 332 -17.68 -2.75 5.20
CA ASP A 332 -19.07 -3.22 5.25
C ASP A 332 -19.25 -4.50 4.43
N VAL A 333 -18.57 -4.63 3.29
CA VAL A 333 -18.49 -5.89 2.54
C VAL A 333 -17.93 -7.01 3.43
N ILE A 334 -16.86 -6.75 4.20
CA ILE A 334 -16.33 -7.76 5.13
C ILE A 334 -17.34 -8.08 6.25
N LYS A 335 -18.08 -7.11 6.78
CA LYS A 335 -19.13 -7.38 7.79
C LYS A 335 -20.21 -8.31 7.25
N GLU A 336 -20.65 -8.09 6.01
CA GLU A 336 -21.62 -8.95 5.33
C GLU A 336 -21.09 -10.36 5.13
N LEU A 337 -19.85 -10.50 4.65
CA LEU A 337 -19.19 -11.80 4.50
C LEU A 337 -19.04 -12.54 5.83
N VAL A 338 -18.70 -11.84 6.91
CA VAL A 338 -18.66 -12.45 8.25
C VAL A 338 -20.04 -12.95 8.66
N ARG A 339 -21.10 -12.15 8.50
CA ARG A 339 -22.48 -12.56 8.84
C ARG A 339 -22.94 -13.78 8.05
N ASN A 340 -22.64 -13.83 6.75
CA ASN A 340 -23.04 -14.93 5.87
C ASN A 340 -22.25 -16.23 6.11
N ASN A 341 -21.10 -16.15 6.79
CA ASN A 341 -20.19 -17.28 7.06
C ASN A 341 -20.00 -17.53 8.58
N SER A 342 -20.89 -17.00 9.42
CA SER A 342 -20.90 -17.16 10.88
C SER A 342 -21.69 -18.38 11.33
#